data_AF-A0A1E4EWV9-F1
#
_entry.id   AF-A0A1E4EWV9-F1
#
_cell.length_a   1.000
_cell.length_b   1.000
_cell.length_c   1.000
_cell.angle_alpha   90.00
_cell.angle_beta   90.00
_cell.angle_gamma   90.00
#
_symmetry.space_group_name_H-M   'P 1'
#
loop_
_entity.id
_entity.type
_entity.pdbx_description
1 polymer ?
#
loop_
_entity_poly.entity_id
_entity_poly.type
_entity_poly.pdbx_seq_one_letter_code
_entity_poly.pdbx_strand_id
1 'polypeptide(L)'
;MKKTLFLWSLLAAVGWSQELTISHLPYVGRILLAGKNEMYVSLKDLAYTMDMKVVKSKHGYWAGYQPPDELPNLEFNQVKVGETVIPSVMVAETREYFISAEGFCRGVGANVTRSEDGSLAVIRPPRPKPRYVPPHEQNLESVKQVPLPPPARDPKKFFLTQYKSGFNQDAKAVTANCGPTTLAMVALAYQSLPPSIQRNNPQGLILWCREQMTGNSLDEDSGTNFGEMRRVGAMLGLQSRWVDDQDQMDWELRKGRLVALAGNIHRIGKQGVYAGGGHALLVVAREGDSYIVNDPGGFYRLPGSKMRADEMKKFFDLGACFWKEPQGKAAMRNASSYLPATKNSSLSTPSLTKPAFSKVLTAALLWFRT
;
A
#
# COMPACT_ATOMS: atom_id res chain seq x y z
N MET A 1 -0.15 20.22 -43.88
CA MET A 1 0.44 18.86 -43.99
C MET A 1 0.34 18.18 -42.63
N LYS A 2 -0.58 17.22 -42.48
CA LYS A 2 -0.81 16.46 -41.24
C LYS A 2 0.26 15.36 -41.15
N LYS A 3 1.20 15.47 -40.21
CA LYS A 3 2.18 14.42 -39.93
C LYS A 3 1.51 13.36 -39.07
N THR A 4 0.96 12.33 -39.73
CA THR A 4 0.52 11.10 -39.09
C THR A 4 1.76 10.41 -38.52
N LEU A 5 1.89 10.40 -37.18
CA LEU A 5 2.98 9.69 -36.51
C LEU A 5 2.85 8.20 -36.84
N PHE A 6 3.88 7.68 -37.51
CA PHE A 6 3.99 6.27 -37.84
C PHE A 6 4.01 5.43 -36.56
N LEU A 7 3.12 4.44 -36.54
CA LEU A 7 3.01 3.41 -35.52
C LEU A 7 4.35 2.66 -35.46
N TRP A 8 5.14 2.91 -34.42
CA TRP A 8 6.32 2.09 -34.11
C TRP A 8 5.81 0.71 -33.73
N SER A 9 6.12 -0.28 -34.56
CA SER A 9 6.07 -1.69 -34.20
C SER A 9 7.04 -1.91 -33.03
N LEU A 10 6.51 -1.83 -31.81
CA LEU A 10 7.15 -2.33 -30.59
C LEU A 10 7.31 -3.85 -30.77
N LEU A 11 8.40 -4.25 -31.41
CA LEU A 11 8.93 -5.59 -31.27
C LEU A 11 9.40 -5.70 -29.82
N ALA A 12 8.60 -6.36 -28.98
CA ALA A 12 8.98 -6.75 -27.65
C ALA A 12 10.12 -7.77 -27.75
N ALA A 13 11.34 -7.28 -27.94
CA ALA A 13 12.53 -8.08 -27.72
C ALA A 13 12.55 -8.38 -26.22
N VAL A 14 12.38 -9.66 -25.88
CA VAL A 14 12.56 -10.17 -24.51
C VAL A 14 14.06 -10.15 -24.23
N GLY A 15 14.59 -8.96 -23.97
CA GLY A 15 15.95 -8.74 -23.49
C GLY A 15 16.00 -9.12 -22.01
N TRP A 16 16.93 -10.00 -21.67
CA TRP A 16 17.13 -10.49 -20.32
C TRP A 16 17.79 -9.37 -19.47
N SER A 17 17.17 -9.11 -18.31
CA SER A 17 17.58 -8.28 -17.15
C SER A 17 17.71 -6.75 -17.29
N GLN A 18 16.69 -6.06 -17.80
CA GLN A 18 16.48 -4.66 -17.37
C GLN A 18 15.59 -4.66 -16.11
N GLU A 19 16.20 -4.37 -14.96
CA GLU A 19 15.49 -4.32 -13.68
C GLU A 19 15.10 -2.88 -13.34
N LEU A 20 13.89 -2.71 -12.81
CA LEU A 20 13.50 -1.48 -12.12
C LEU A 20 13.51 -1.77 -10.63
N THR A 21 14.26 -1.00 -9.86
CA THR A 21 14.24 -1.04 -8.40
C THR A 21 13.71 0.28 -7.85
N ILE A 22 12.79 0.21 -6.90
CA ILE A 22 12.17 1.36 -6.24
C ILE A 22 12.45 1.24 -4.73
N SER A 23 13.26 2.16 -4.21
CA SER A 23 13.74 2.18 -2.82
C SER A 23 14.37 0.85 -2.41
N HIS A 24 15.27 0.35 -3.27
CA HIS A 24 15.98 -0.93 -3.11
C HIS A 24 15.12 -2.19 -3.29
N LEU A 25 13.84 -2.06 -3.68
CA LEU A 25 12.96 -3.20 -3.94
C LEU A 25 12.77 -3.41 -5.44
N PRO A 26 12.84 -4.65 -5.95
CA PRO A 26 12.53 -4.93 -7.34
C PRO A 26 11.07 -4.59 -7.64
N TYR A 27 10.83 -3.91 -8.75
CA TYR A 27 9.51 -3.60 -9.25
C TYR A 27 8.86 -4.86 -9.80
N VAL A 28 7.69 -5.20 -9.27
CA VAL A 28 6.88 -6.33 -9.72
C VAL A 28 5.73 -5.78 -10.55
N GLY A 29 5.86 -5.83 -11.87
CA GLY A 29 4.83 -5.39 -12.80
C GLY A 29 5.26 -5.57 -14.25
N ARG A 30 4.37 -5.23 -15.19
CA ARG A 30 4.68 -5.33 -16.62
C ARG A 30 5.62 -4.21 -17.05
N ILE A 31 6.62 -4.60 -17.83
CA ILE A 31 7.65 -3.73 -18.40
C ILE A 31 7.63 -3.93 -19.93
N LEU A 32 7.60 -2.83 -20.67
CA LEU A 32 7.82 -2.78 -22.11
C LEU A 32 9.13 -2.05 -22.36
N LEU A 33 9.99 -2.62 -23.19
CA LEU A 33 11.23 -1.99 -23.60
C LEU A 33 11.05 -1.35 -24.97
N ALA A 34 11.41 -0.08 -25.08
CA ALA A 34 11.38 0.68 -26.33
C ALA A 34 12.74 1.30 -26.62
N GLY A 35 13.19 1.19 -27.87
CA GLY A 35 14.52 1.67 -28.26
C GLY A 35 15.64 0.97 -27.47
N LYS A 36 16.82 1.61 -27.39
CA LYS A 36 17.98 0.99 -26.75
C LYS A 36 17.92 0.98 -25.22
N ASN A 37 17.16 1.88 -24.58
CA ASN A 37 17.18 2.04 -23.11
C ASN A 37 15.89 2.63 -22.50
N GLU A 38 14.78 2.77 -23.23
CA GLU A 38 13.56 3.32 -22.62
C GLU A 38 12.71 2.21 -22.01
N MET A 39 12.49 2.34 -20.70
CA MET A 39 11.66 1.42 -19.94
C MET A 39 10.27 2.05 -19.75
N TYR A 40 9.26 1.39 -20.30
CA TYR A 40 7.85 1.74 -20.12
C TYR A 40 7.19 0.74 -19.17
N VAL A 41 6.39 1.21 -18.23
CA VAL A 41 5.71 0.35 -17.25
C VAL A 41 4.24 0.70 -17.15
N SER A 42 3.43 -0.27 -16.70
CA SER A 42 2.01 -0.06 -16.43
C SER A 42 1.80 1.12 -15.46
N LEU A 43 1.01 2.11 -15.89
CA LEU A 43 0.72 3.32 -15.10
C LEU A 43 0.13 2.97 -13.74
N LYS A 44 -0.82 2.02 -13.70
CA LYS A 44 -1.51 1.64 -12.47
C LYS A 44 -0.56 0.91 -11.51
N ASP A 45 0.26 0.01 -12.03
CA ASP A 45 1.16 -0.82 -11.21
C ASP A 45 2.28 0.04 -10.64
N LEU A 46 2.88 0.93 -11.45
CA LEU A 46 3.89 1.88 -10.97
C LEU A 46 3.31 2.86 -9.94
N ALA A 47 2.14 3.45 -10.22
CA ALA A 47 1.49 4.34 -9.27
C ALA A 47 1.16 3.61 -7.95
N TYR A 48 0.68 2.37 -8.00
CA TYR A 48 0.42 1.56 -6.82
C TYR A 48 1.70 1.31 -5.99
N THR A 49 2.79 0.92 -6.65
CA THR A 49 4.10 0.72 -5.99
C THR A 49 4.63 2.02 -5.36
N MET A 50 4.33 3.16 -5.99
CA MET A 50 4.67 4.50 -5.49
C MET A 50 3.65 5.06 -4.49
N ASP A 51 2.60 4.31 -4.14
CA ASP A 51 1.47 4.70 -3.28
C ASP A 51 0.72 5.95 -3.74
N MET A 52 0.54 6.05 -5.05
CA MET A 52 -0.16 7.14 -5.71
C MET A 52 -1.49 6.65 -6.26
N LYS A 53 -2.41 7.60 -6.39
CA LYS A 53 -3.70 7.40 -7.07
C LYS A 53 -3.55 7.75 -8.54
N VAL A 54 -4.25 7.00 -9.38
CA VAL A 54 -4.44 7.32 -10.80
C VAL A 54 -5.89 7.72 -10.99
N VAL A 55 -6.14 8.92 -11.46
CA VAL A 55 -7.48 9.48 -11.68
C VAL A 55 -7.62 9.89 -13.15
N LYS A 56 -8.77 9.59 -13.77
CA LYS A 56 -9.05 10.02 -15.13
C LYS A 56 -9.24 11.54 -15.17
N SER A 57 -8.54 12.22 -16.08
CA SER A 57 -8.53 13.68 -16.22
C SER A 57 -8.94 14.05 -17.64
N LYS A 58 -10.25 14.24 -17.86
CA LYS A 58 -10.86 14.43 -19.18
C LYS A 58 -10.49 13.28 -20.15
N HIS A 59 -9.50 13.46 -21.03
CA HIS A 59 -9.04 12.46 -22.00
C HIS A 59 -7.74 11.75 -21.60
N GLY A 60 -7.01 12.25 -20.60
CA GLY A 60 -5.78 11.66 -20.07
C GLY A 60 -5.93 11.16 -18.63
N TYR A 61 -4.79 11.05 -17.92
CA TYR A 61 -4.74 10.63 -16.52
C TYR A 61 -3.91 11.58 -15.67
N TRP A 62 -4.31 11.76 -14.43
CA TRP A 62 -3.48 12.40 -13.41
C TRP A 62 -3.00 11.32 -12.43
N ALA A 63 -1.74 11.40 -12.00
CA ALA A 63 -1.18 10.52 -11.00
C ALA A 63 -0.45 11.29 -9.89
N GLY A 64 -0.80 11.00 -8.64
CA GLY A 64 -0.21 11.65 -7.46
C GLY A 64 -0.76 11.11 -6.15
N TYR A 65 -0.21 11.56 -5.02
CA TYR A 65 -0.66 11.13 -3.69
C TYR A 65 -2.08 11.59 -3.36
N GLN A 66 -2.41 12.83 -3.73
CA GLN A 66 -3.73 13.43 -3.52
C GLN A 66 -4.16 14.21 -4.77
N PRO A 67 -5.33 13.89 -5.36
CA PRO A 67 -5.84 14.62 -6.52
C PRO A 67 -6.02 16.11 -6.20
N PRO A 68 -5.73 17.01 -7.14
CA PRO A 68 -6.09 18.42 -7.00
C PRO A 68 -7.63 18.58 -7.01
N ASP A 69 -8.11 19.69 -6.47
CA ASP A 69 -9.54 20.04 -6.47
C ASP A 69 -10.07 20.16 -7.90
N GLU A 70 -9.26 20.75 -8.78
CA GLU A 70 -9.52 20.81 -10.22
C GLU A 70 -8.50 19.97 -10.97
N LEU A 71 -9.01 18.96 -11.68
CA LEU A 71 -8.20 18.08 -12.50
C LEU A 71 -7.75 18.81 -13.78
N PRO A 72 -6.47 18.67 -14.19
CA PRO A 72 -5.95 19.34 -15.38
C PRO A 72 -6.64 18.84 -16.66
N ASN A 73 -6.83 19.73 -17.63
CA ASN A 73 -7.26 19.32 -18.96
C ASN A 73 -6.10 18.61 -19.69
N LEU A 74 -6.16 17.29 -19.75
CA LEU A 74 -5.17 16.46 -20.42
C LEU A 74 -5.73 15.87 -21.71
N GLU A 75 -4.88 15.82 -22.73
CA GLU A 75 -5.19 15.17 -24.00
C GLU A 75 -5.13 13.65 -23.87
N PHE A 76 -5.67 12.97 -24.88
CA PHE A 76 -5.51 11.52 -25.00
C PHE A 76 -4.02 11.16 -25.00
N ASN A 77 -3.67 10.05 -24.34
CA ASN A 77 -2.28 9.59 -24.18
C ASN A 77 -1.36 10.53 -23.36
N GLN A 78 -1.91 11.38 -22.50
CA GLN A 78 -1.11 12.16 -21.54
C GLN A 78 -1.37 11.74 -20.10
N VAL A 79 -0.29 11.75 -19.31
CA VAL A 79 -0.34 11.57 -17.86
C VAL A 79 0.33 12.75 -17.18
N LYS A 80 -0.38 13.46 -16.28
CA LYS A 80 0.26 14.48 -15.42
C LYS A 80 0.71 13.85 -14.11
N VAL A 81 2.00 14.04 -13.78
CA VAL A 81 2.67 13.53 -12.59
C VAL A 81 3.47 14.67 -11.96
N GLY A 82 3.07 15.12 -10.77
CA GLY A 82 3.57 16.38 -10.21
C GLY A 82 3.30 17.52 -11.19
N GLU A 83 4.33 18.28 -11.57
CA GLU A 83 4.23 19.32 -12.60
C GLU A 83 4.53 18.84 -14.02
N THR A 84 4.92 17.58 -14.19
CA THR A 84 5.35 17.05 -15.48
C THR A 84 4.18 16.39 -16.20
N VAL A 85 4.02 16.69 -17.49
CA VAL A 85 3.13 15.92 -18.38
C VAL A 85 3.99 14.95 -19.19
N ILE A 86 3.75 13.66 -19.01
CA ILE A 86 4.46 12.59 -19.72
C ILE A 86 3.53 11.93 -20.75
N PRO A 87 4.05 11.52 -21.91
CA PRO A 87 3.29 10.71 -22.85
C PRO A 87 3.04 9.31 -22.26
N SER A 88 1.89 8.74 -22.59
CA SER A 88 1.55 7.34 -22.35
C SER A 88 1.19 6.63 -23.64
N VAL A 89 1.46 5.33 -23.70
CA VAL A 89 1.08 4.46 -24.81
C VAL A 89 -0.01 3.51 -24.32
N MET A 90 -1.15 3.47 -25.00
CA MET A 90 -2.19 2.49 -24.73
C MET A 90 -1.92 1.22 -25.54
N VAL A 91 -1.80 0.09 -24.86
CA VAL A 91 -1.75 -1.24 -25.49
C VAL A 91 -3.20 -1.66 -25.78
N ALA A 92 -3.54 -1.85 -27.05
CA ALA A 92 -4.92 -1.99 -27.50
C ALA A 92 -5.59 -3.26 -26.95
N GLU A 93 -4.83 -4.35 -26.85
CA GLU A 93 -5.26 -5.68 -26.42
C GLU A 93 -5.67 -5.67 -24.94
N THR A 94 -4.87 -5.03 -24.09
CA THR A 94 -5.11 -4.98 -22.63
C THR A 94 -5.89 -3.74 -22.21
N ARG A 95 -5.99 -2.73 -23.08
CA ARG A 95 -6.50 -1.38 -22.78
C ARG A 95 -5.77 -0.72 -21.61
N GLU A 96 -4.49 -1.02 -21.47
CA GLU A 96 -3.65 -0.47 -20.41
C GLU A 96 -2.73 0.60 -20.93
N TYR A 97 -2.45 1.56 -20.05
CA TYR A 97 -1.57 2.67 -20.33
C TYR A 97 -0.19 2.39 -19.76
N PHE A 98 0.81 2.45 -20.63
CA PHE A 98 2.22 2.35 -20.30
C PHE A 98 2.86 3.72 -20.39
N ILE A 99 3.79 4.00 -19.49
CA ILE A 99 4.45 5.30 -19.33
C ILE A 99 5.94 5.09 -19.11
N SER A 100 6.76 6.08 -19.48
CA SER A 100 8.18 6.07 -19.14
C SER A 100 8.37 5.98 -17.61
N ALA A 101 9.00 4.91 -17.14
CA ALA A 101 9.26 4.70 -15.72
C ALA A 101 10.12 5.83 -15.14
N GLU A 102 11.17 6.21 -15.87
CA GLU A 102 12.04 7.32 -15.50
C GLU A 102 11.31 8.67 -15.52
N GLY A 103 10.53 8.94 -16.57
CA GLY A 103 9.75 10.19 -16.67
C GLY A 103 8.73 10.34 -15.53
N PHE A 104 8.04 9.26 -15.18
CA PHE A 104 7.11 9.25 -14.04
C PHE A 104 7.83 9.45 -12.71
N CYS A 105 8.92 8.70 -12.48
CA CYS A 105 9.65 8.79 -11.21
C CYS A 105 10.29 10.18 -11.02
N ARG A 106 10.88 10.77 -12.07
CA ARG A 106 11.35 12.16 -12.02
C ARG A 106 10.21 13.15 -11.83
N GLY A 107 9.05 12.90 -12.45
CA GLY A 107 7.86 13.75 -12.32
C GLY A 107 7.32 13.83 -10.88
N VAL A 108 7.49 12.77 -10.07
CA VAL A 108 7.15 12.80 -8.64
C VAL A 108 8.25 13.41 -7.76
N GLY A 109 9.40 13.76 -8.34
CA GLY A 109 10.58 14.24 -7.63
C GLY A 109 11.52 13.14 -7.11
N ALA A 110 11.37 11.89 -7.57
CA ALA A 110 12.28 10.81 -7.20
C ALA A 110 13.67 11.02 -7.79
N ASN A 111 14.70 10.58 -7.07
CA ASN A 111 16.04 10.48 -7.63
C ASN A 111 16.14 9.18 -8.43
N VAL A 112 16.42 9.29 -9.73
CA VAL A 112 16.50 8.15 -10.65
C VAL A 112 17.93 8.04 -11.16
N THR A 113 18.55 6.88 -10.89
CA THR A 113 19.87 6.50 -11.40
C THR A 113 19.70 5.37 -12.39
N ARG A 114 20.44 5.43 -13.50
CA ARG A 114 20.46 4.37 -14.51
C ARG A 114 21.84 3.75 -14.55
N SER A 115 21.91 2.42 -14.51
CA SER A 115 23.15 1.67 -14.68
C SER A 115 23.44 1.40 -16.16
N GLU A 116 24.68 0.97 -16.44
CA GLU A 116 25.17 0.72 -17.81
C GLU A 116 24.40 -0.39 -18.54
N ASP A 117 23.85 -1.34 -17.79
CA ASP A 117 22.98 -2.43 -18.28
C ASP A 117 21.55 -1.95 -18.63
N GLY A 118 21.24 -0.67 -18.38
CA GLY A 118 19.93 -0.07 -18.60
C GLY A 118 18.96 -0.21 -17.43
N SER A 119 19.33 -0.88 -16.34
CA SER A 119 18.52 -0.99 -15.12
C SER A 119 18.31 0.38 -14.47
N LEU A 120 17.17 0.55 -13.81
CA LEU A 120 16.74 1.80 -13.18
C LEU A 120 16.67 1.62 -11.66
N ALA A 121 17.41 2.44 -10.92
CA ALA A 121 17.30 2.55 -9.47
C ALA A 121 16.62 3.86 -9.09
N VAL A 122 15.50 3.77 -8.39
CA VAL A 122 14.66 4.91 -8.01
C VAL A 122 14.66 5.05 -6.49
N ILE A 123 15.19 6.15 -5.98
CA ILE A 123 15.04 6.54 -4.58
C ILE A 123 13.82 7.44 -4.50
N ARG A 124 12.78 6.97 -3.79
CA ARG A 124 11.53 7.74 -3.62
C ARG A 124 11.84 9.08 -2.95
N PRO A 125 11.21 10.17 -3.38
CA PRO A 125 11.30 11.41 -2.62
C PRO A 125 10.64 11.19 -1.25
N PRO A 126 11.01 11.97 -0.23
CA PRO A 126 10.19 12.09 0.96
C PRO A 126 8.78 12.40 0.49
N ARG A 127 7.80 11.58 0.88
CA ARG A 127 6.41 11.88 0.53
C ARG A 127 6.11 13.28 1.02
N PRO A 128 5.44 14.12 0.21
CA PRO A 128 4.87 15.33 0.74
C PRO A 128 4.07 14.87 1.95
N LYS A 129 4.44 15.33 3.15
CA LYS A 129 3.62 15.07 4.33
C LYS A 129 2.21 15.41 3.88
N PRO A 130 1.25 14.46 3.87
CA PRO A 130 -0.13 14.84 3.57
C PRO A 130 -0.35 16.07 4.40
N ARG A 131 -0.83 17.18 3.79
CA ARG A 131 -1.03 18.43 4.51
C ARG A 131 -1.88 18.02 5.69
N TYR A 132 -1.23 17.77 6.81
CA TYR A 132 -1.87 17.30 8.00
C TYR A 132 -2.40 18.62 8.45
N VAL A 133 -3.58 18.94 7.94
CA VAL A 133 -4.49 19.82 8.61
C VAL A 133 -4.79 18.96 9.83
N PRO A 134 -4.14 19.23 10.98
CA PRO A 134 -4.68 18.67 12.21
C PRO A 134 -6.15 19.08 12.14
N PRO A 135 -7.12 18.17 12.30
CA PRO A 135 -8.52 18.57 12.30
C PRO A 135 -8.62 19.81 13.20
N HIS A 136 -8.90 20.97 12.58
CA HIS A 136 -8.73 22.33 13.09
C HIS A 136 -8.83 22.42 14.62
N GLU A 137 -7.73 22.30 15.40
CA GLU A 137 -7.80 22.28 16.87
C GLU A 137 -9.10 21.62 17.42
N GLN A 138 -9.56 20.55 16.76
CA GLN A 138 -10.75 19.84 17.17
C GLN A 138 -10.22 18.95 18.25
N ASN A 139 -10.09 19.59 19.41
CA ASN A 139 -9.77 19.07 20.72
C ASN A 139 -9.38 17.60 20.63
N LEU A 140 -8.08 17.31 20.51
CA LEU A 140 -7.57 15.95 20.34
C LEU A 140 -8.05 15.01 21.47
N GLU A 141 -8.48 15.57 22.60
CA GLU A 141 -9.14 14.88 23.71
C GLU A 141 -10.58 14.40 23.39
N SER A 142 -11.22 14.94 22.36
CA SER A 142 -12.63 14.66 22.00
C SER A 142 -12.80 13.52 21.00
N VAL A 143 -11.73 13.09 20.31
CA VAL A 143 -11.79 11.91 19.43
C VAL A 143 -11.78 10.66 20.31
N LYS A 144 -12.98 10.21 20.73
CA LYS A 144 -13.14 8.93 21.42
C LYS A 144 -12.47 7.83 20.62
N GLN A 145 -11.53 7.14 21.24
CA GLN A 145 -10.83 6.00 20.63
C GLN A 145 -11.86 5.01 20.12
N VAL A 146 -11.78 4.67 18.83
CA VAL A 146 -12.65 3.64 18.27
C VAL A 146 -12.21 2.33 18.91
N PRO A 147 -13.12 1.62 19.62
CA PRO A 147 -12.72 0.37 20.25
C PRO A 147 -12.27 -0.61 19.17
N LEU A 148 -11.10 -1.21 19.39
CA LEU A 148 -10.57 -2.27 18.55
C LEU A 148 -11.65 -3.33 18.29
N PRO A 149 -11.66 -3.97 17.10
CA PRO A 149 -12.58 -5.08 16.84
C PRO A 149 -12.43 -6.11 17.98
N PRO A 150 -13.50 -6.81 18.38
CA PRO A 150 -13.51 -7.66 19.57
C PRO A 150 -12.30 -8.59 19.75
N PRO A 151 -11.72 -9.22 18.69
CA PRO A 151 -10.54 -10.05 18.83
C PRO A 151 -9.26 -9.24 19.09
N ALA A 152 -9.17 -8.02 18.54
CA ALA A 152 -8.01 -7.13 18.68
C ALA A 152 -7.95 -6.43 20.05
N ARG A 153 -9.03 -6.47 20.85
CA ARG A 153 -9.06 -5.90 22.21
C ARG A 153 -8.14 -6.61 23.21
N ASP A 154 -7.78 -7.86 22.91
CA ASP A 154 -6.86 -8.64 23.75
C ASP A 154 -5.68 -9.11 22.89
N PRO A 155 -4.53 -8.41 22.94
CA PRO A 155 -3.34 -8.74 22.18
C PRO A 155 -2.90 -10.20 22.28
N LYS A 156 -3.24 -10.88 23.39
CA LYS A 156 -2.90 -12.29 23.63
C LYS A 156 -3.63 -13.25 22.70
N LYS A 157 -4.84 -12.90 22.24
CA LYS A 157 -5.70 -13.80 21.45
C LYS A 157 -5.21 -14.05 20.02
N PHE A 158 -4.34 -13.19 19.52
CA PHE A 158 -3.80 -13.25 18.17
C PHE A 158 -2.28 -13.10 18.17
N PHE A 159 -1.64 -13.16 19.33
CA PHE A 159 -0.19 -13.15 19.43
C PHE A 159 0.39 -14.46 18.89
N LEU A 160 1.35 -14.32 17.98
CA LEU A 160 2.15 -15.42 17.46
C LEU A 160 3.61 -15.05 17.65
N THR A 161 4.40 -16.00 18.13
CA THR A 161 5.86 -15.90 18.09
C THR A 161 6.42 -16.94 17.14
N GLN A 162 7.45 -16.53 16.40
CA GLN A 162 8.18 -17.43 15.52
C GLN A 162 9.22 -18.27 16.28
N TYR A 163 9.59 -17.87 17.50
CA TYR A 163 10.71 -18.47 18.25
C TYR A 163 10.21 -19.35 19.40
N LYS A 164 10.64 -20.62 19.42
CA LYS A 164 10.37 -21.59 20.50
C LYS A 164 8.92 -21.57 20.99
N SER A 165 7.99 -21.51 20.04
CA SER A 165 6.56 -21.48 20.35
C SER A 165 6.05 -22.90 20.57
N GLY A 166 4.88 -23.04 21.21
CA GLY A 166 4.20 -24.33 21.37
C GLY A 166 3.99 -25.11 20.06
N PHE A 167 3.95 -24.40 18.93
CA PHE A 167 3.69 -24.94 17.60
C PHE A 167 4.92 -24.87 16.66
N ASN A 168 6.04 -24.34 17.13
CA ASN A 168 7.30 -24.24 16.39
C ASN A 168 8.49 -24.30 17.38
N GLN A 169 8.66 -25.46 18.02
CA GLN A 169 9.69 -25.69 19.04
C GLN A 169 11.11 -25.67 18.44
N ASP A 170 11.24 -26.12 17.18
CA ASP A 170 12.50 -26.24 16.46
C ASP A 170 12.89 -24.97 15.68
N ALA A 171 12.14 -23.88 15.88
CA ALA A 171 12.39 -22.63 15.19
C ALA A 171 13.82 -22.13 15.43
N LYS A 172 14.57 -21.92 14.34
CA LYS A 172 15.89 -21.29 14.43
C LYS A 172 15.75 -19.88 15.00
N ALA A 173 16.73 -19.47 15.79
CA ALA A 173 16.78 -18.10 16.34
C ALA A 173 16.87 -17.04 15.22
N VAL A 174 17.41 -17.43 14.06
CA VAL A 174 17.70 -16.54 12.94
C VAL A 174 16.85 -16.93 11.73
N THR A 175 15.53 -16.71 11.81
CA THR A 175 14.63 -16.84 10.65
C THR A 175 14.13 -15.47 10.22
N ALA A 176 13.98 -15.25 8.92
CA ALA A 176 13.39 -14.05 8.34
C ALA A 176 11.85 -14.11 8.33
N ASN A 177 11.23 -14.72 9.35
CA ASN A 177 9.78 -14.91 9.47
C ASN A 177 9.06 -13.79 10.25
N CYS A 178 9.77 -12.73 10.69
CA CYS A 178 9.18 -11.66 11.48
C CYS A 178 8.07 -10.91 10.73
N GLY A 179 8.25 -10.65 9.43
CA GLY A 179 7.22 -10.09 8.55
C GLY A 179 6.00 -11.01 8.39
N PRO A 180 6.16 -12.26 7.91
CA PRO A 180 5.07 -13.22 7.81
C PRO A 180 4.29 -13.42 9.10
N THR A 181 4.98 -13.55 10.23
CA THR A 181 4.35 -13.72 11.55
C THR A 181 3.57 -12.48 11.96
N THR A 182 4.11 -11.28 11.69
CA THR A 182 3.40 -10.02 11.95
C THR A 182 2.10 -9.92 11.17
N LEU A 183 2.09 -10.28 9.88
CA LEU A 183 0.86 -10.28 9.09
C LEU A 183 -0.12 -11.38 9.52
N ALA A 184 0.37 -12.56 9.92
CA ALA A 184 -0.47 -13.63 10.46
C ALA A 184 -1.20 -13.18 11.75
N MET A 185 -0.54 -12.41 12.62
CA MET A 185 -1.18 -11.81 13.79
C MET A 185 -2.30 -10.82 13.40
N VAL A 186 -2.07 -9.97 12.37
CA VAL A 186 -3.09 -9.07 11.82
C VAL A 186 -4.29 -9.87 11.27
N ALA A 187 -4.02 -10.93 10.50
CA ALA A 187 -5.03 -11.80 9.92
C ALA A 187 -5.92 -12.45 11.00
N LEU A 188 -5.32 -12.95 12.07
CA LEU A 188 -6.03 -13.51 13.22
C LEU A 188 -6.88 -12.46 13.94
N ALA A 189 -6.34 -11.25 14.14
CA ALA A 189 -7.06 -10.16 14.81
C ALA A 189 -8.33 -9.72 14.04
N TYR A 190 -8.29 -9.78 12.71
CA TYR A 190 -9.43 -9.46 11.83
C TYR A 190 -10.25 -10.68 11.38
N GLN A 191 -9.92 -11.88 11.88
CA GLN A 191 -10.54 -13.15 11.45
C GLN A 191 -10.57 -13.29 9.92
N SER A 192 -9.46 -12.93 9.29
CA SER A 192 -9.27 -12.93 7.85
C SER A 192 -8.27 -14.03 7.52
N LEU A 193 -8.76 -15.27 7.43
CA LEU A 193 -7.95 -16.45 7.12
C LEU A 193 -8.14 -16.84 5.65
N PRO A 194 -7.10 -17.35 4.98
CA PRO A 194 -7.26 -17.94 3.66
C PRO A 194 -8.08 -19.24 3.77
N PRO A 195 -8.83 -19.64 2.73
CA PRO A 195 -9.73 -20.80 2.80
C PRO A 195 -9.04 -22.13 3.15
N SER A 196 -7.75 -22.27 2.82
CA SER A 196 -6.97 -23.48 3.06
C SER A 196 -6.42 -23.61 4.50
N ILE A 197 -6.51 -22.56 5.32
CA ILE A 197 -5.91 -22.54 6.65
C ILE A 197 -7.00 -22.53 7.73
N GLN A 198 -6.95 -23.55 8.58
CA GLN A 198 -7.81 -23.65 9.76
C GLN A 198 -7.31 -22.71 10.87
N ARG A 199 -8.23 -22.18 11.68
CA ARG A 199 -7.92 -21.20 12.75
C ARG A 199 -6.96 -21.72 13.82
N ASN A 200 -6.96 -23.03 14.08
CA ASN A 200 -6.08 -23.70 15.03
C ASN A 200 -4.71 -24.08 14.43
N ASN A 201 -4.39 -23.66 13.21
CA ASN A 201 -3.11 -23.90 12.55
C ASN A 201 -2.29 -22.60 12.39
N PRO A 202 -1.75 -22.03 13.48
CA PRO A 202 -0.98 -20.78 13.43
C PRO A 202 0.30 -20.92 12.60
N GLN A 203 0.99 -22.06 12.68
CA GLN A 203 2.20 -22.30 11.89
C GLN A 203 1.89 -22.33 10.39
N GLY A 204 0.81 -23.02 10.00
CA GLY A 204 0.34 -23.03 8.62
C GLY A 204 0.01 -21.63 8.10
N LEU A 205 -0.56 -20.75 8.94
CA LEU A 205 -0.81 -19.36 8.57
C LEU A 205 0.49 -18.57 8.35
N ILE A 206 1.48 -18.73 9.23
CA ILE A 206 2.79 -18.07 9.09
C ILE A 206 3.47 -18.50 7.79
N LEU A 207 3.53 -19.81 7.54
CA LEU A 207 4.14 -20.38 6.33
C LEU A 207 3.38 -19.98 5.06
N TRP A 208 2.04 -19.95 5.11
CA TRP A 208 1.24 -19.43 4.02
C TRP A 208 1.56 -17.95 3.73
N CYS A 209 1.62 -17.11 4.76
CA CYS A 209 2.03 -15.71 4.58
C CYS A 209 3.44 -15.60 4.00
N ARG A 210 4.38 -16.43 4.44
CA ARG A 210 5.75 -16.47 3.90
C ARG A 210 5.72 -16.81 2.41
N GLU A 211 5.17 -17.95 2.06
CA GLU A 211 5.05 -18.44 0.70
C GLU A 211 4.46 -17.36 -0.22
N GLN A 212 3.37 -16.71 0.21
CA GLN A 212 2.74 -15.66 -0.58
C GLN A 212 3.58 -14.37 -0.65
N MET A 213 4.36 -14.03 0.38
CA MET A 213 5.24 -12.85 0.36
C MET A 213 6.43 -13.05 -0.58
N THR A 214 7.05 -14.24 -0.56
CA THR A 214 8.30 -14.56 -1.26
C THR A 214 8.10 -15.11 -2.69
N GLY A 215 6.86 -15.23 -3.16
CA GLY A 215 6.57 -15.73 -4.51
C GLY A 215 6.63 -17.25 -4.64
N ASN A 216 6.02 -17.96 -3.68
CA ASN A 216 5.99 -19.42 -3.54
C ASN A 216 7.28 -20.07 -3.04
N SER A 217 8.07 -19.34 -2.25
CA SER A 217 9.26 -19.89 -1.58
C SER A 217 9.04 -20.03 -0.07
N LEU A 218 9.44 -21.17 0.48
CA LEU A 218 9.48 -21.38 1.93
C LEU A 218 10.88 -21.16 2.53
N ASP A 219 11.87 -20.77 1.72
CA ASP A 219 13.22 -20.47 2.19
C ASP A 219 13.15 -19.45 3.33
N GLU A 220 13.52 -19.83 4.56
CA GLU A 220 13.41 -19.03 5.79
C GLU A 220 14.49 -17.96 5.95
N ASP A 221 15.50 -17.96 5.09
CA ASP A 221 16.63 -17.03 5.16
C ASP A 221 16.39 -15.76 4.32
N SER A 222 15.47 -15.84 3.35
CA SER A 222 15.05 -14.70 2.53
C SER A 222 14.23 -13.66 3.31
N GLY A 223 14.69 -12.41 3.33
CA GLY A 223 13.94 -11.29 3.90
C GLY A 223 12.59 -11.05 3.19
N THR A 224 11.64 -10.44 3.89
CA THR A 224 10.40 -9.93 3.30
C THR A 224 10.30 -8.41 3.47
N ASN A 225 9.44 -7.78 2.67
CA ASN A 225 9.21 -6.34 2.73
C ASN A 225 7.73 -5.98 2.89
N PHE A 226 7.45 -4.70 3.16
CA PHE A 226 6.08 -4.23 3.35
C PHE A 226 5.24 -4.17 2.08
N GLY A 227 5.85 -4.07 0.89
CA GLY A 227 5.12 -4.16 -0.36
C GLY A 227 4.47 -5.54 -0.49
N GLU A 228 5.23 -6.60 -0.22
CA GLU A 228 4.74 -7.97 -0.13
C GLU A 228 3.70 -8.12 0.98
N MET A 229 3.95 -7.55 2.16
CA MET A 229 3.01 -7.63 3.27
C MET A 229 1.65 -7.00 2.94
N ARG A 230 1.64 -5.84 2.28
CA ARG A 230 0.40 -5.19 1.82
C ARG A 230 -0.31 -6.02 0.76
N ARG A 231 0.43 -6.58 -0.21
CA ARG A 231 -0.11 -7.47 -1.25
C ARG A 231 -0.78 -8.69 -0.64
N VAL A 232 -0.11 -9.39 0.28
CA VAL A 232 -0.68 -10.56 0.98
C VAL A 232 -1.83 -10.15 1.90
N GLY A 233 -1.76 -8.98 2.54
CA GLY A 233 -2.89 -8.42 3.28
C GLY A 233 -4.14 -8.26 2.42
N ALA A 234 -4.00 -7.78 1.18
CA ALA A 234 -5.11 -7.68 0.23
C ALA A 234 -5.69 -9.07 -0.13
N MET A 235 -4.85 -10.10 -0.28
CA MET A 235 -5.30 -11.48 -0.50
C MET A 235 -6.13 -12.03 0.68
N LEU A 236 -5.84 -11.57 1.90
CA LEU A 236 -6.61 -11.87 3.11
C LEU A 236 -7.88 -11.00 3.25
N GLY A 237 -8.20 -10.20 2.25
CA GLY A 237 -9.35 -9.28 2.26
C GLY A 237 -9.17 -8.08 3.20
N LEU A 238 -7.92 -7.73 3.53
CA LEU A 238 -7.60 -6.55 4.33
C LEU A 238 -7.32 -5.35 3.43
N GLN A 239 -7.73 -4.18 3.89
CA GLN A 239 -7.26 -2.91 3.37
C GLN A 239 -5.95 -2.54 4.06
N SER A 240 -5.09 -1.82 3.35
CA SER A 240 -3.83 -1.34 3.92
C SER A 240 -3.40 0.01 3.35
N ARG A 241 -2.68 0.77 4.17
CA ARG A 241 -1.93 1.96 3.72
C ARG A 241 -0.59 2.04 4.44
N TRP A 242 0.35 2.75 3.84
CA TRP A 242 1.63 3.03 4.48
C TRP A 242 1.46 3.93 5.70
N VAL A 243 2.41 3.79 6.61
CA VAL A 243 2.58 4.62 7.80
C VAL A 243 4.04 5.01 7.81
N ASP A 244 4.31 6.27 7.48
CA ASP A 244 5.68 6.75 7.25
C ASP A 244 6.31 7.39 8.49
N ASP A 245 5.49 7.71 9.51
CA ASP A 245 5.94 8.36 10.73
C ASP A 245 5.05 8.00 11.94
N GLN A 246 5.50 8.43 13.12
CA GLN A 246 4.86 8.14 14.40
C GLN A 246 3.49 8.83 14.57
N ASP A 247 3.30 10.03 13.99
CA ASP A 247 2.03 10.75 14.05
C ASP A 247 0.95 10.02 13.24
N GLN A 248 1.31 9.53 12.06
CA GLN A 248 0.45 8.69 11.23
C GLN A 248 0.11 7.37 11.90
N MET A 249 1.07 6.76 12.61
CA MET A 249 0.83 5.54 13.38
C MET A 249 -0.20 5.81 14.48
N ASP A 250 0.01 6.84 15.29
CA ASP A 250 -0.89 7.22 16.38
C ASP A 250 -2.31 7.47 15.87
N TRP A 251 -2.43 8.15 14.73
CA TRP A 251 -3.70 8.40 14.07
C TRP A 251 -4.44 7.11 13.69
N GLU A 252 -3.73 6.08 13.21
CA GLU A 252 -4.34 4.79 12.85
C GLU A 252 -4.70 3.95 14.05
N LEU A 253 -3.86 3.94 15.08
CA LEU A 253 -4.15 3.26 16.33
C LEU A 253 -5.41 3.84 16.99
N ARG A 254 -5.64 5.16 16.91
CA ARG A 254 -6.88 5.81 17.40
C ARG A 254 -8.14 5.37 16.66
N LYS A 255 -8.02 5.00 15.38
CA LYS A 255 -9.11 4.42 14.59
C LYS A 255 -9.33 2.93 14.84
N GLY A 256 -8.59 2.33 15.79
CA GLY A 256 -8.67 0.90 16.07
C GLY A 256 -8.08 0.05 14.94
N ARG A 257 -7.12 0.60 14.18
CA ARG A 257 -6.38 -0.14 13.15
C ARG A 257 -5.09 -0.67 13.73
N LEU A 258 -4.65 -1.82 13.22
CA LEU A 258 -3.37 -2.41 13.61
C LEU A 258 -2.26 -1.90 12.70
N VAL A 259 -1.07 -1.70 13.24
CA VAL A 259 0.08 -1.19 12.48
C VAL A 259 1.23 -2.17 12.57
N ALA A 260 1.58 -2.80 11.46
CA ALA A 260 2.82 -3.54 11.35
C ALA A 260 3.95 -2.54 11.09
N LEU A 261 5.03 -2.62 11.86
CA LEU A 261 6.21 -1.76 11.75
C LEU A 261 7.45 -2.60 11.49
N ALA A 262 8.34 -2.09 10.64
CA ALA A 262 9.71 -2.55 10.57
C ALA A 262 10.64 -1.45 11.07
N GLY A 263 11.75 -1.91 11.61
CA GLY A 263 12.71 -1.04 12.22
C GLY A 263 14.02 -1.76 12.48
N ASN A 264 14.91 -1.06 13.17
CA ASN A 264 16.21 -1.58 13.54
C ASN A 264 16.33 -1.75 15.06
N ILE A 265 16.40 -3.00 15.50
CA ILE A 265 16.48 -3.35 16.93
C ILE A 265 17.81 -2.92 17.58
N HIS A 266 18.89 -2.72 16.80
CA HIS A 266 20.16 -2.25 17.34
C HIS A 266 20.05 -0.79 17.81
N ARG A 267 19.16 0.02 17.21
CA ARG A 267 18.94 1.42 17.61
C ARG A 267 18.24 1.57 18.96
N ILE A 268 17.65 0.48 19.46
CA ILE A 268 17.03 0.40 20.80
C ILE A 268 17.85 -0.48 21.76
N GLY A 269 19.15 -0.68 21.48
CA GLY A 269 20.06 -1.37 22.39
C GLY A 269 19.87 -2.89 22.45
N LYS A 270 19.33 -3.50 21.39
CA LYS A 270 19.17 -4.97 21.26
C LYS A 270 20.20 -5.55 20.29
N GLN A 271 21.47 -5.16 20.44
CA GLN A 271 22.57 -5.76 19.68
C GLN A 271 22.69 -7.26 19.99
N GLY A 272 23.13 -8.05 19.00
CA GLY A 272 23.40 -9.49 19.18
C GLY A 272 22.18 -10.42 19.07
N VAL A 273 20.96 -9.90 18.91
CA VAL A 273 19.76 -10.73 18.67
C VAL A 273 19.69 -11.16 17.20
N TYR A 274 19.86 -10.21 16.26
CA TYR A 274 19.92 -10.44 14.82
C TYR A 274 21.16 -9.77 14.23
N ALA A 275 21.82 -10.41 13.26
CA ALA A 275 23.04 -9.89 12.64
C ALA A 275 22.82 -8.54 11.93
N GLY A 276 21.71 -8.41 11.17
CA GLY A 276 21.40 -7.20 10.41
C GLY A 276 20.55 -6.16 11.16
N GLY A 277 20.06 -6.47 12.36
CA GLY A 277 19.21 -5.57 13.16
C GLY A 277 17.81 -5.28 12.62
N GLY A 278 17.52 -5.56 11.33
CA GLY A 278 16.19 -5.41 10.74
C GLY A 278 15.18 -6.36 11.38
N HIS A 279 14.01 -5.85 11.73
CA HIS A 279 12.94 -6.62 12.36
C HIS A 279 11.56 -6.03 12.09
N ALA A 280 10.52 -6.87 12.08
CA ALA A 280 9.12 -6.45 12.00
C ALA A 280 8.33 -6.85 13.26
N LEU A 281 7.52 -5.93 13.79
CA LEU A 281 6.62 -6.16 14.93
C LEU A 281 5.23 -5.57 14.67
N LEU A 282 4.25 -5.99 15.47
CA LEU A 282 2.89 -5.47 15.41
C LEU A 282 2.62 -4.48 16.55
N VAL A 283 2.20 -3.26 16.22
CA VAL A 283 1.69 -2.27 17.17
C VAL A 283 0.17 -2.37 17.22
N VAL A 284 -0.36 -2.61 18.42
CA VAL A 284 -1.78 -2.87 18.66
C VAL A 284 -2.51 -1.70 19.30
N ALA A 285 -1.84 -0.91 20.12
CA ALA A 285 -2.43 0.26 20.76
C ALA A 285 -1.37 1.28 21.19
N ARG A 286 -1.82 2.50 21.50
CA ARG A 286 -1.05 3.49 22.25
C ARG A 286 -1.69 3.66 23.65
N GLU A 287 -0.87 3.59 24.69
CA GLU A 287 -1.23 3.78 26.09
C GLU A 287 -0.32 4.86 26.71
N GLY A 288 -0.80 6.10 26.78
CA GLY A 288 -0.01 7.23 27.28
C GLY A 288 1.26 7.44 26.46
N ASP A 289 2.42 7.29 27.11
CA ASP A 289 3.75 7.43 26.50
C ASP A 289 4.38 6.09 26.07
N SER A 290 3.55 5.06 25.89
CA SER A 290 4.00 3.75 25.46
C SER A 290 3.09 3.18 24.37
N TYR A 291 3.67 2.30 23.58
CA TYR A 291 3.00 1.47 22.59
C TYR A 291 2.86 0.07 23.13
N ILE A 292 1.70 -0.53 22.87
CA ILE A 292 1.47 -1.94 23.10
C ILE A 292 1.88 -2.68 21.84
N VAL A 293 2.83 -3.60 21.99
CA VAL A 293 3.43 -4.32 20.86
C VAL A 293 3.33 -5.84 21.04
N ASN A 294 3.12 -6.52 19.92
CA ASN A 294 3.25 -7.95 19.77
C ASN A 294 4.49 -8.20 18.89
N ASP A 295 5.56 -8.67 19.51
CA ASP A 295 6.83 -8.93 18.84
C ASP A 295 6.96 -10.41 18.46
N PRO A 296 7.01 -10.76 17.17
CA PRO A 296 7.15 -12.15 16.76
C PRO A 296 8.52 -12.74 17.11
N GLY A 297 9.57 -11.90 17.18
CA GLY A 297 10.95 -12.31 17.44
C GLY A 297 11.26 -12.61 18.90
N GLY A 298 10.36 -12.24 19.81
CA GLY A 298 10.45 -12.60 21.22
C GLY A 298 11.54 -11.84 22.01
N PHE A 299 12.02 -10.68 21.55
CA PHE A 299 12.80 -9.80 22.42
C PHE A 299 11.90 -8.97 23.33
N TYR A 300 10.70 -8.60 22.87
CA TYR A 300 9.57 -8.26 23.72
C TYR A 300 8.72 -9.54 23.93
N ARG A 301 9.23 -10.41 24.81
CA ARG A 301 8.79 -11.82 25.00
C ARG A 301 7.29 -12.05 25.23
N LEU A 302 6.56 -11.04 25.70
CA LEU A 302 5.17 -11.20 26.12
C LEU A 302 4.21 -10.53 25.14
N PRO A 303 3.04 -11.13 24.88
CA PRO A 303 1.97 -10.46 24.16
C PRO A 303 1.57 -9.16 24.86
N GLY A 304 1.40 -8.09 24.09
CA GLY A 304 1.05 -6.77 24.59
C GLY A 304 2.14 -6.13 25.45
N SER A 305 3.41 -6.40 25.13
CA SER A 305 4.54 -5.74 25.79
C SER A 305 4.50 -4.24 25.57
N LYS A 306 5.03 -3.48 26.53
CA LYS A 306 5.14 -2.01 26.43
C LYS A 306 6.47 -1.62 25.80
N MET A 307 6.42 -0.81 24.76
CA MET A 307 7.57 -0.15 24.14
C MET A 307 7.42 1.36 24.34
N ARG A 308 8.40 2.03 24.94
CA ARG A 308 8.31 3.47 25.21
C ARG A 308 8.31 4.28 23.91
N ALA A 309 7.71 5.46 23.91
CA ALA A 309 7.61 6.27 22.69
C ALA A 309 8.98 6.71 22.14
N ASP A 310 9.95 6.97 23.02
CA ASP A 310 11.33 7.30 22.63
C ASP A 310 12.06 6.12 21.98
N GLU A 311 11.81 4.89 22.46
CA GLU A 311 12.29 3.67 21.84
C GLU A 311 11.63 3.42 20.50
N MET A 312 10.31 3.57 20.42
CA MET A 312 9.56 3.42 19.17
C MET A 312 10.08 4.36 18.10
N LYS A 313 10.35 5.61 18.45
CA LYS A 313 10.92 6.61 17.53
C LYS A 313 12.30 6.20 16.98
N LYS A 314 13.13 5.56 17.81
CA LYS A 314 14.46 5.06 17.37
C LYS A 314 14.34 3.82 16.50
N PHE A 315 13.38 2.96 16.80
CA PHE A 315 13.14 1.72 16.09
C PHE A 315 12.54 1.95 14.70
N PHE A 316 11.47 2.76 14.59
CA PHE A 316 10.64 2.92 13.40
C PHE A 316 11.44 3.36 12.17
N ASP A 317 11.48 2.51 11.14
CA ASP A 317 11.88 2.89 9.78
C ASP A 317 10.68 3.04 8.83
N LEU A 318 9.75 2.08 8.84
CA LEU A 318 8.58 2.07 7.95
C LEU A 318 7.44 1.24 8.55
N GLY A 319 6.19 1.57 8.19
CA GLY A 319 5.03 0.82 8.62
C GLY A 319 3.97 0.63 7.55
N ALA A 320 3.07 -0.31 7.80
CA ALA A 320 1.79 -0.44 7.11
C ALA A 320 0.70 -0.70 8.14
N CYS A 321 -0.39 0.06 8.07
CA CYS A 321 -1.58 -0.24 8.85
C CYS A 321 -2.54 -1.11 8.06
N PHE A 322 -3.28 -1.96 8.77
CA PHE A 322 -4.22 -2.91 8.20
C PHE A 322 -5.58 -2.76 8.88
N TRP A 323 -6.64 -2.92 8.11
CA TRP A 323 -8.00 -2.98 8.62
C TRP A 323 -8.91 -3.80 7.69
N LYS A 324 -10.08 -4.17 8.23
CA LYS A 324 -11.17 -4.75 7.44
C LYS A 324 -12.26 -3.69 7.32
N GLU A 325 -12.74 -3.41 6.11
CA GLU A 325 -13.95 -2.59 5.96
C GLU A 325 -15.09 -3.30 6.68
N PRO A 326 -15.87 -2.60 7.51
CA PRO A 326 -16.93 -3.24 8.23
C PRO A 326 -18.02 -3.68 7.24
N GLN A 327 -18.39 -4.95 7.29
CA GLN A 327 -19.32 -5.54 6.33
C GLN A 327 -20.76 -5.09 6.61
N GLY A 328 -21.44 -4.54 5.59
CA GLY A 328 -22.87 -4.24 5.60
C GLY A 328 -23.27 -2.76 5.76
N LYS A 329 -24.53 -2.44 5.39
CA LYS A 329 -25.09 -1.06 5.40
C LYS A 329 -25.08 -0.39 6.77
N ALA A 330 -25.12 -1.16 7.87
CA ALA A 330 -25.13 -0.63 9.23
C ALA A 330 -23.80 0.05 9.61
N ALA A 331 -22.67 -0.43 9.06
CA ALA A 331 -21.38 0.13 9.38
C ALA A 331 -21.05 1.41 8.58
N MET A 332 -21.57 1.54 7.36
CA MET A 332 -21.48 2.80 6.60
C MET A 332 -22.23 3.95 7.29
N ARG A 333 -23.33 3.67 7.99
CA ARG A 333 -24.09 4.69 8.74
C ARG A 333 -23.30 5.24 9.93
N ASN A 334 -22.58 4.38 10.65
CA ASN A 334 -21.68 4.83 11.71
C ASN A 334 -20.47 5.58 11.13
N ALA A 335 -19.89 5.14 10.00
CA ALA A 335 -18.82 5.89 9.34
C ALA A 335 -19.27 7.31 8.91
N SER A 336 -20.53 7.47 8.47
CA SER A 336 -21.09 8.76 8.04
C SER A 336 -21.32 9.76 9.19
N SER A 337 -21.49 9.29 10.44
CA SER A 337 -21.62 10.19 11.61
C SER A 337 -20.27 10.79 12.06
N TYR A 338 -19.15 10.39 11.45
CA TYR A 338 -17.81 10.91 11.73
C TYR A 338 -17.30 11.89 10.68
N LEU A 339 -18.07 12.18 9.63
CA LEU A 339 -17.83 13.35 8.79
C LEU A 339 -18.48 14.55 9.49
N PRO A 340 -17.77 15.67 9.67
CA PRO A 340 -18.40 16.88 10.19
C PRO A 340 -19.58 17.19 9.26
N ALA A 341 -20.76 17.37 9.85
CA ALA A 341 -21.92 17.84 9.10
C ALA A 341 -21.53 19.18 8.45
N THR A 342 -21.22 19.14 7.17
CA THR A 342 -21.05 20.36 6.38
C THR A 342 -22.41 21.01 6.38
N LYS A 343 -22.59 22.02 7.24
CA LYS A 343 -23.70 22.97 7.15
C LYS A 343 -23.56 23.67 5.81
N ASN A 344 -24.14 23.11 4.77
CA ASN A 344 -24.46 23.83 3.55
C ASN A 344 -25.84 23.38 3.07
N SER A 345 -26.76 24.34 3.19
CA SER A 345 -27.97 24.54 2.41
C SER A 345 -28.93 23.37 2.26
N SER A 346 -30.06 23.51 2.96
CA SER A 346 -31.37 23.11 2.50
C SER A 346 -31.57 23.49 1.02
N LEU A 347 -31.38 22.52 0.12
CA LEU A 347 -31.92 22.58 -1.23
C LEU A 347 -33.11 21.63 -1.26
N SER A 348 -34.29 22.24 -1.26
CA SER A 348 -35.57 21.61 -1.52
C SER A 348 -35.50 20.77 -2.79
N THR A 349 -35.78 19.49 -2.68
CA THR A 349 -36.04 18.59 -3.82
C THR A 349 -37.32 19.02 -4.54
N PRO A 350 -37.29 19.37 -5.83
CA PRO A 350 -38.50 19.40 -6.64
C PRO A 350 -38.84 17.96 -7.03
N SER A 351 -40.08 17.54 -6.76
CA SER A 351 -40.65 16.32 -7.31
C SER A 351 -40.78 16.45 -8.83
N LEU A 352 -40.15 15.56 -9.58
CA LEU A 352 -40.41 15.40 -11.01
C LEU A 352 -41.07 14.06 -11.27
N THR A 353 -42.37 14.13 -11.49
CA THR A 353 -43.19 13.15 -12.18
C THR A 353 -42.69 12.95 -13.61
N LYS A 354 -42.60 11.69 -14.05
CA LYS A 354 -42.53 11.27 -15.47
C LYS A 354 -43.91 11.45 -16.14
N PRO A 355 -44.11 11.36 -17.49
CA PRO A 355 -43.26 10.67 -18.49
C PRO A 355 -43.15 11.30 -19.92
N ALA A 356 -42.30 10.64 -20.75
CA ALA A 356 -42.47 10.30 -22.17
C ALA A 356 -41.72 11.09 -23.29
N PHE A 357 -41.22 10.30 -24.26
CA PHE A 357 -40.69 10.62 -25.61
C PHE A 357 -39.33 11.39 -25.66
N SER A 358 -38.39 11.17 -26.59
CA SER A 358 -38.37 10.51 -27.90
C SER A 358 -36.93 10.09 -28.27
N LYS A 359 -36.85 9.15 -29.21
CA LYS A 359 -35.69 8.59 -29.92
C LYS A 359 -34.73 9.65 -30.50
N VAL A 360 -33.43 9.54 -30.25
CA VAL A 360 -32.33 9.81 -31.22
C VAL A 360 -31.08 9.09 -30.70
N LEU A 361 -30.49 8.18 -31.49
CA LEU A 361 -29.07 8.15 -31.89
C LEU A 361 -28.65 6.75 -32.38
N THR A 362 -29.17 6.40 -33.56
CA THR A 362 -28.51 5.46 -34.48
C THR A 362 -27.77 6.33 -35.49
N ALA A 363 -26.44 6.46 -35.40
CA ALA A 363 -25.54 6.79 -36.51
C ALA A 363 -24.12 7.02 -35.98
N ALA A 364 -23.21 6.07 -36.25
CA ALA A 364 -21.82 6.33 -36.67
C ALA A 364 -21.02 5.01 -36.69
N LEU A 365 -21.41 4.09 -37.57
CA LEU A 365 -20.57 3.00 -38.06
C LEU A 365 -20.58 3.15 -39.58
N LEU A 366 -19.55 3.78 -40.15
CA LEU A 366 -19.08 3.67 -41.54
C LEU A 366 -18.25 4.90 -41.89
N TRP A 367 -16.96 4.87 -41.56
CA TRP A 367 -15.94 5.52 -42.37
C TRP A 367 -14.58 4.98 -41.97
N PHE A 368 -14.03 4.08 -42.79
CA PHE A 368 -12.65 4.10 -43.29
C PHE A 368 -12.45 2.90 -44.23
N ARG A 369 -12.73 3.12 -45.52
CA ARG A 369 -12.06 2.50 -46.67
C ARG A 369 -11.82 3.60 -47.68
N THR A 370 -10.63 4.17 -47.64
CA THR A 370 -9.82 4.69 -48.75
C THR A 370 -8.43 4.91 -48.20
#